data_AF-A0A959S887-F1
#
_entry.id   AF-A0A959S887-F1
#
_cell.length_a   1.000
_cell.length_b   1.000
_cell.length_c   1.000
_cell.angle_alpha   90.00
_cell.angle_beta   90.00
_cell.angle_gamma   90.00
#
_symmetry.space_group_name_H-M   'P 1'
#
loop_
_entity.id
_entity.type
_entity.pdbx_description
1 polymer ?
#
loop_
_entity_poly.entity_id
_entity_poly.type
_entity_poly.pdbx_seq_one_letter_code
_entity_poly.pdbx_strand_id
1 'polypeptide(L)'
;MSQIFDLDMIKAVYDRFPERVKSARKVLGRPLTLTEKILYAHLWDGEATRPLQRGSDYVEFAPDRVAMQDATAQMALLQFSTTGRPQVAVPSTVHCDHLIQARVGAKQDLQDALLKSNEVFNFLESISNKYGIGFW
;
A
#
# COMPACT_ATOMS: atom_id res chain seq x y z
N MET A 1 17.02 18.00 -9.88
CA MET A 1 16.24 16.89 -10.45
C MET A 1 15.50 16.23 -9.31
N SER A 2 14.19 15.99 -9.44
CA SER A 2 13.42 15.25 -8.43
C SER A 2 14.00 13.84 -8.30
N GLN A 3 14.41 13.45 -7.10
CA GLN A 3 14.83 12.08 -6.80
C GLN A 3 13.59 11.18 -6.82
N ILE A 4 13.60 10.13 -7.64
CA ILE A 4 12.49 9.16 -7.72
C ILE A 4 12.42 8.40 -6.40
N PHE A 5 11.27 8.46 -5.74
CA PHE A 5 11.01 7.76 -4.48
C PHE A 5 11.06 6.23 -4.70
N ASP A 6 11.70 5.50 -3.79
CA ASP A 6 11.86 4.03 -3.81
C ASP A 6 12.48 3.44 -5.10
N LEU A 7 13.36 4.17 -5.79
CA LEU A 7 13.94 3.71 -7.06
C LEU A 7 14.61 2.32 -6.98
N ASP A 8 15.33 2.04 -5.90
CA ASP A 8 16.03 0.76 -5.74
C ASP A 8 15.05 -0.41 -5.52
N MET A 9 13.94 -0.18 -4.82
CA MET A 9 12.87 -1.15 -4.70
C MET A 9 12.24 -1.45 -6.06
N ILE A 10 11.95 -0.41 -6.84
CA ILE A 10 11.37 -0.53 -8.19
C ILE A 10 12.30 -1.33 -9.10
N LYS A 11 13.60 -1.02 -9.10
CA LYS A 11 14.61 -1.79 -9.86
C LYS A 11 14.61 -3.26 -9.43
N ALA A 12 14.68 -3.52 -8.13
CA ALA A 12 14.68 -4.89 -7.61
C ALA A 12 13.41 -5.68 -7.97
N VAL A 13 12.25 -5.03 -8.10
CA VAL A 13 11.00 -5.66 -8.59
C VAL A 13 11.14 -6.05 -10.05
N TYR A 14 11.58 -5.12 -10.90
CA TYR A 14 11.68 -5.38 -12.34
C TYR A 14 12.84 -6.30 -12.71
N ASP A 15 13.91 -6.35 -11.93
CA ASP A 15 15.03 -7.28 -12.10
C ASP A 15 14.57 -8.73 -11.91
N ARG A 16 13.70 -9.00 -10.92
CA ARG A 16 13.17 -10.35 -10.63
C ARG A 16 11.91 -10.72 -11.42
N PHE A 17 11.23 -9.76 -12.03
CA PHE A 17 9.95 -9.94 -12.71
C PHE A 17 9.99 -10.98 -13.85
N PRO A 18 11.00 -10.98 -14.76
CA PRO A 18 11.03 -11.89 -15.91
C PRO A 18 11.05 -13.37 -15.50
N GLU A 19 11.90 -13.75 -14.55
CA GLU A 19 12.03 -15.16 -14.14
C GLU A 19 10.76 -15.63 -13.39
N ARG A 20 10.16 -14.79 -12.54
CA ARG A 20 8.88 -15.14 -11.88
C ARG A 20 7.75 -15.34 -12.88
N VAL A 21 7.63 -14.48 -13.90
CA VAL A 21 6.63 -14.63 -14.97
C VAL A 21 6.86 -15.88 -15.81
N LYS A 22 8.12 -16.20 -16.10
CA LYS A 22 8.50 -17.41 -16.84
C LYS A 22 8.17 -18.68 -16.05
N SER A 23 8.47 -18.69 -14.75
CA SER A 23 8.11 -19.78 -13.84
C SER A 23 6.59 -19.98 -13.79
N ALA A 24 5.82 -18.90 -13.59
CA ALA A 24 4.36 -18.95 -13.62
C ALA A 24 3.80 -19.47 -14.95
N ARG A 25 4.36 -19.06 -16.08
CA ARG A 25 3.94 -19.53 -17.41
C ARG A 25 4.21 -21.03 -17.58
N LYS A 26 5.36 -21.51 -17.10
CA LYS A 26 5.74 -22.93 -17.15
C LYS A 26 4.75 -23.77 -16.34
N VAL A 27 4.43 -23.32 -15.14
CA VAL A 27 3.50 -24.01 -14.23
C VAL A 27 2.07 -24.03 -14.75
N LEU A 28 1.61 -22.94 -15.36
CA LEU A 28 0.25 -22.83 -15.88
C LEU A 28 0.06 -23.43 -17.28
N GLY A 29 1.13 -23.63 -18.05
CA GLY A 29 1.07 -24.24 -19.39
C GLY A 29 0.31 -23.43 -20.44
N ARG A 30 0.06 -22.13 -20.20
CA ARG A 30 -0.71 -21.25 -21.10
C ARG A 30 -0.23 -19.80 -21.04
N PRO A 31 -0.64 -18.94 -21.99
CA PRO A 31 -0.42 -17.50 -21.88
C PRO A 31 -1.01 -16.90 -20.59
N LEU A 32 -0.33 -15.88 -20.06
CA LEU A 32 -0.72 -15.17 -18.84
C LEU A 32 -1.32 -13.80 -19.18
N THR A 33 -2.41 -13.46 -18.50
CA THR A 33 -2.93 -12.09 -18.44
C THR A 33 -1.96 -11.16 -17.72
N LEU A 34 -2.13 -9.84 -17.86
CA LEU A 34 -1.30 -8.87 -17.13
C LEU A 34 -1.47 -9.03 -15.61
N THR A 35 -2.70 -9.18 -15.14
CA THR A 35 -3.00 -9.41 -13.72
C THR A 35 -2.28 -10.65 -13.19
N GLU A 36 -2.28 -11.77 -13.92
CA GLU A 36 -1.53 -12.96 -13.53
C GLU A 36 -0.03 -12.69 -13.47
N LYS A 37 0.54 -12.00 -14.47
CA LYS A 37 1.98 -11.67 -14.44
C LYS A 37 2.33 -10.87 -13.19
N ILE A 38 1.53 -9.85 -12.85
CA ILE A 38 1.75 -9.02 -11.66
C ILE A 38 1.60 -9.85 -10.38
N LEU A 39 0.49 -10.57 -10.21
CA LEU A 39 0.24 -11.35 -9.00
C LEU A 39 1.29 -12.45 -8.78
N TYR A 40 1.60 -13.24 -9.82
CA TYR A 40 2.63 -14.27 -9.72
C TYR A 40 4.04 -13.69 -9.50
N ALA A 41 4.33 -12.49 -10.02
CA ALA A 41 5.59 -11.81 -9.73
C ALA A 41 5.68 -11.32 -8.27
N HIS A 42 4.58 -11.22 -7.54
CA HIS A 42 4.52 -10.77 -6.14
C HIS A 42 4.19 -11.89 -5.14
N LEU A 43 4.41 -13.16 -5.50
CA LEU A 43 4.29 -14.25 -4.51
C LEU A 43 5.32 -14.06 -3.39
N TRP A 44 4.89 -14.32 -2.15
CA TRP A 44 5.76 -14.25 -0.97
C TRP A 44 6.93 -15.25 -1.08
N ASP A 45 6.63 -16.51 -1.41
CA ASP A 45 7.60 -17.62 -1.46
C ASP A 45 8.52 -17.60 -2.68
N GLY A 46 8.44 -16.59 -3.54
CA GLY A 46 9.31 -16.49 -4.71
C GLY A 46 8.67 -16.94 -6.01
N GLU A 47 9.29 -17.93 -6.67
CA GLU A 47 8.81 -18.45 -7.94
C GLU A 47 7.59 -19.36 -7.77
N ALA A 48 6.72 -19.38 -8.77
CA ALA A 48 5.55 -20.25 -8.77
C ALA A 48 5.97 -21.72 -8.84
N THR A 49 5.50 -22.55 -7.89
CA THR A 49 5.78 -24.00 -7.87
C THR A 49 4.56 -24.82 -8.27
N ARG A 50 3.35 -24.25 -8.17
CA ARG A 50 2.08 -24.90 -8.53
C ARG A 50 1.09 -23.91 -9.13
N PRO A 51 0.10 -24.37 -9.92
CA PRO A 51 -0.99 -23.51 -10.36
C PRO A 51 -1.79 -22.99 -9.15
N LEU A 52 -2.17 -21.72 -9.20
CA LEU A 52 -3.09 -21.09 -8.26
C LEU A 52 -4.47 -20.97 -8.91
N GLN A 53 -5.48 -21.56 -8.29
CA GLN A 53 -6.84 -21.61 -8.83
C GLN A 53 -7.61 -20.31 -8.54
N ARG A 54 -8.10 -19.67 -9.61
CA ARG A 54 -8.91 -18.45 -9.52
C ARG A 54 -10.20 -18.71 -8.74
N GLY A 55 -10.51 -17.82 -7.79
CA GLY A 55 -11.74 -17.89 -6.99
C GLY A 55 -11.79 -19.04 -5.98
N SER A 56 -10.68 -19.76 -5.79
CA SER A 56 -10.60 -20.90 -4.86
C SER A 56 -9.39 -20.79 -3.94
N ASP A 57 -8.22 -20.51 -4.49
CA ASP A 57 -6.99 -20.48 -3.69
C ASP A 57 -6.83 -19.13 -2.98
N TYR A 58 -6.51 -19.20 -1.69
CA TYR A 58 -5.91 -18.08 -0.96
C TYR A 58 -4.42 -18.05 -1.26
N VAL A 59 -3.88 -16.85 -1.51
CA VAL A 59 -2.49 -16.68 -1.97
C VAL A 59 -1.81 -15.62 -1.14
N GLU A 60 -0.62 -15.97 -0.64
CA GLU A 60 0.26 -15.05 0.07
C GLU A 60 1.03 -14.19 -0.95
N PHE A 61 0.68 -12.91 -0.99
CA PHE A 61 1.38 -11.92 -1.80
C PHE A 61 2.27 -11.03 -0.93
N ALA A 62 3.27 -10.42 -1.56
CA ALA A 62 4.13 -9.40 -0.99
C ALA A 62 3.84 -8.06 -1.67
N PRO A 63 2.87 -7.25 -1.17
CA PRO A 63 2.63 -5.91 -1.69
C PRO A 63 3.85 -5.01 -1.47
N ASP A 64 4.19 -4.19 -2.46
CA ASP A 64 5.34 -3.29 -2.36
C ASP A 64 5.07 -2.05 -1.50
N ARG A 65 3.79 -1.66 -1.31
CA ARG A 65 3.40 -0.48 -0.53
C ARG A 65 1.98 -0.55 0.00
N VAL A 66 1.69 0.28 0.99
CA VAL A 66 0.36 0.47 1.58
C VAL A 66 -0.07 1.93 1.47
N ALA A 67 -1.32 2.18 1.11
CA ALA A 67 -1.93 3.50 1.16
C ALA A 67 -3.22 3.44 1.96
N MET A 68 -3.43 4.42 2.82
CA MET A 68 -4.61 4.55 3.66
C MET A 68 -5.21 5.94 3.47
N GLN A 69 -6.53 6.03 3.54
CA GLN A 69 -7.26 7.29 3.65
C GLN A 69 -7.64 7.54 5.10
N ASP A 70 -7.77 8.81 5.51
CA ASP A 70 -8.02 9.23 6.90
C ASP A 70 -9.21 8.55 7.59
N ALA A 71 -10.28 8.22 6.87
CA ALA A 71 -11.43 7.52 7.42
C ALA A 71 -11.14 6.06 7.86
N THR A 72 -10.15 5.39 7.25
CA THR A 72 -9.75 4.01 7.60
C THR A 72 -8.38 3.91 8.25
N ALA A 73 -7.50 4.90 8.02
CA ALA A 73 -6.18 5.00 8.59
C ALA A 73 -6.23 5.02 10.13
N GLN A 74 -7.25 5.68 10.70
CA GLN A 74 -7.40 5.80 12.15
C GLN A 74 -7.37 4.42 12.83
N MET A 75 -8.26 3.52 12.44
CA MET A 75 -8.35 2.20 13.06
C MET A 75 -7.19 1.28 12.65
N ALA A 76 -6.74 1.36 11.39
CA ALA A 76 -5.58 0.60 10.93
C ALA A 76 -4.32 0.91 11.75
N LEU A 77 -4.09 2.19 12.06
CA LEU A 77 -2.91 2.64 12.80
C LEU A 77 -3.03 2.41 14.31
N LEU A 78 -4.25 2.48 14.86
CA LEU A 78 -4.50 2.00 16.23
C LEU A 78 -4.15 0.52 16.35
N GLN A 79 -4.65 -0.34 15.46
CA GLN A 79 -4.31 -1.76 15.45
C GLN A 79 -2.80 -1.98 15.27
N PHE A 80 -2.18 -1.27 14.32
CA PHE A 80 -0.73 -1.34 14.10
C PHE A 80 0.06 -0.99 15.38
N SER A 81 -0.37 0.03 16.13
CA SER A 81 0.28 0.45 17.37
C SER A 81 0.27 -0.63 18.46
N THR A 82 -0.73 -1.52 18.45
CA THR A 82 -0.82 -2.65 19.39
C THR A 82 0.08 -3.82 19.04
N THR A 83 0.65 -3.85 17.82
CA THR A 83 1.53 -4.95 17.38
C THR A 83 2.91 -4.92 18.04
N GLY A 84 3.28 -3.81 18.69
CA GLY A 84 4.61 -3.60 19.25
C GLY A 84 5.72 -3.39 18.21
N ARG A 85 5.40 -3.32 16.91
CA ARG A 85 6.37 -3.03 15.85
C ARG A 85 6.90 -1.60 15.95
N PRO A 86 8.21 -1.36 15.75
CA PRO A 86 8.79 -0.02 15.85
C PRO A 86 8.47 0.87 14.65
N GLN A 87 8.23 0.29 13.46
CA GLN A 87 7.94 1.01 12.21
C GLN A 87 7.27 0.09 11.19
N VAL A 88 6.71 0.67 10.12
CA VAL A 88 6.14 -0.08 8.99
C VAL A 88 7.20 -0.89 8.22
N ALA A 89 6.78 -2.00 7.61
CA ALA A 89 7.68 -2.90 6.88
C ALA A 89 7.90 -2.50 5.42
N VAL A 90 6.95 -1.77 4.83
CA VAL A 90 6.99 -1.29 3.43
C VAL A 90 6.59 0.19 3.40
N PRO A 91 6.99 0.94 2.36
CA PRO A 91 6.54 2.32 2.17
C PRO A 91 5.04 2.45 2.34
N SER A 92 4.64 3.34 3.25
CA SER A 92 3.24 3.51 3.64
C SER A 92 2.88 4.99 3.66
N THR A 93 1.64 5.32 3.28
CA THR A 93 1.15 6.71 3.30
C THR A 93 -0.28 6.81 3.82
N VAL A 94 -0.57 7.87 4.58
CA VAL A 94 -1.91 8.34 4.93
C VAL A 94 -2.24 9.57 4.08
N HIS A 95 -3.49 9.64 3.59
CA HIS A 95 -4.03 10.76 2.84
C HIS A 95 -5.30 11.30 3.52
N CYS A 96 -5.35 12.59 3.80
CA CYS A 96 -6.47 13.27 4.48
C CYS A 96 -7.46 13.87 3.47
N ASP A 97 -8.36 13.02 2.96
CA ASP A 97 -9.29 13.36 1.89
C ASP A 97 -10.78 13.09 2.21
N HIS A 98 -11.12 12.27 3.22
CA HIS A 98 -12.53 11.94 3.51
C HIS A 98 -13.17 12.83 4.57
N LEU A 99 -12.39 13.54 5.39
CA LEU A 99 -12.91 14.36 6.49
C LEU A 99 -13.16 15.83 6.13
N ILE A 100 -13.13 16.17 4.83
CA ILE A 100 -13.45 17.51 4.31
C ILE A 100 -14.87 17.51 3.73
N GLN A 101 -15.79 18.18 4.41
CA GLN A 101 -17.18 18.30 3.94
C GLN A 101 -17.31 19.43 2.90
N ALA A 102 -17.78 19.11 1.71
CA ALA A 102 -18.17 20.12 0.73
C ALA A 102 -19.45 20.84 1.16
N ARG A 103 -19.37 22.17 1.36
CA ARG A 103 -20.52 22.98 1.79
C ARG A 103 -20.55 24.38 1.18
N VAL A 104 -19.46 25.13 1.27
CA VAL A 104 -19.39 26.54 0.83
C VAL A 104 -18.43 26.71 -0.34
N GLY A 105 -17.28 26.03 -0.29
CA GLY A 105 -16.22 26.13 -1.29
C GLY A 105 -14.85 25.75 -0.71
N ALA A 106 -13.93 25.35 -1.59
CA ALA A 106 -12.70 24.64 -1.20
C ALA A 106 -11.88 25.32 -0.09
N LYS A 107 -11.69 26.64 -0.11
CA LYS A 107 -10.89 27.34 0.90
C LYS A 107 -11.56 27.32 2.27
N GLN A 108 -12.83 27.71 2.34
CA GLN A 108 -13.60 27.73 3.58
C GLN A 108 -13.81 26.32 4.13
N ASP A 109 -14.17 25.37 3.27
CA ASP A 109 -14.44 23.99 3.67
C ASP A 109 -13.16 23.30 4.21
N LEU A 110 -11.99 23.59 3.63
CA LEU A 110 -10.71 23.10 4.14
C LEU A 110 -10.37 23.72 5.50
N GLN A 111 -10.54 25.04 5.68
CA GLN A 111 -10.31 25.69 6.98
C GLN A 111 -11.24 25.11 8.05
N ASP A 112 -12.51 24.92 7.72
CA ASP A 112 -13.50 24.30 8.59
C ASP A 112 -13.11 22.86 8.97
N ALA A 113 -12.62 22.06 8.02
CA ALA A 113 -12.19 20.69 8.27
C ALA A 113 -10.97 20.63 9.19
N LEU A 114 -9.97 21.51 8.99
CA LEU A 114 -8.78 21.61 9.83
C LEU A 114 -9.13 21.94 11.30
N LEU A 115 -10.23 22.67 11.52
CA LEU A 115 -10.74 22.97 12.87
C LEU A 115 -11.57 21.81 13.43
N LYS A 116 -12.54 21.29 12.67
CA LYS A 116 -13.50 20.27 13.15
C LYS A 116 -12.85 18.91 13.36
N SER A 117 -11.92 18.53 12.49
CA SER A 117 -11.23 17.23 12.51
C SER A 117 -9.80 17.35 13.01
N ASN A 118 -9.47 18.45 13.72
CA ASN A 118 -8.11 18.73 14.17
C ASN A 118 -7.50 17.58 14.98
N GLU A 119 -8.28 16.99 15.89
CA GLU A 119 -7.84 15.86 16.71
C GLU A 119 -7.40 14.66 15.86
N VAL A 120 -8.19 14.32 14.84
CA VAL A 120 -7.90 13.21 13.94
C VAL A 120 -6.66 13.49 13.10
N PHE A 121 -6.53 14.70 12.54
CA PHE A 121 -5.36 15.06 11.74
C PHE A 121 -4.08 15.08 12.58
N ASN A 122 -4.11 15.63 13.79
CA ASN A 122 -2.97 15.63 14.70
C ASN A 122 -2.59 14.20 15.12
N PHE A 123 -3.57 13.33 15.37
CA PHE A 123 -3.32 11.92 15.67
C PHE A 123 -2.63 11.23 14.48
N LEU A 124 -3.19 11.37 13.27
CA LEU A 124 -2.66 10.73 12.06
C LEU A 124 -1.26 11.26 11.70
N GLU A 125 -1.00 12.56 11.85
CA GLU A 125 0.32 13.15 11.64
C GLU A 125 1.34 12.58 12.64
N SER A 126 1.01 12.61 13.94
CA SER A 126 1.90 12.16 15.02
C SER A 126 2.23 10.67 14.92
N ILE A 127 1.21 9.83 14.71
CA ILE A 127 1.40 8.38 14.60
C ILE A 127 2.13 8.01 13.29
N SER A 128 1.90 8.76 12.21
CA SER A 128 2.61 8.52 10.95
C SER A 128 4.09 8.84 11.09
N ASN A 129 4.42 9.98 11.70
CA ASN A 129 5.80 10.35 11.99
C ASN A 129 6.49 9.31 12.90
N LYS A 130 5.79 8.80 13.93
CA LYS A 130 6.31 7.76 14.83
C LYS A 130 6.70 6.47 14.11
N TYR A 131 5.92 6.02 13.13
CA TYR A 131 6.10 4.71 12.48
C TYR A 131 6.72 4.77 11.09
N GLY A 132 7.20 5.94 10.64
CA GLY A 132 7.85 6.11 9.34
C GLY A 132 6.89 6.08 8.16
N ILE A 133 5.70 6.67 8.32
CA ILE A 133 4.62 6.71 7.32
C ILE A 133 4.55 8.13 6.74
N GLY A 134 4.43 8.26 5.42
CA GLY A 134 4.20 9.56 4.77
C GLY A 134 2.80 10.09 5.07
N PHE A 135 2.67 11.40 5.28
CA PHE A 135 1.41 12.05 5.65
C PHE A 135 1.08 13.16 4.63
N TRP A 136 -0.13 13.11 4.07
CA TRP A 136 -0.62 13.99 3.01
C TRP A 136 -1.98 14.59 3.36
#